data_AF-A0A9N9JKG6-F1
#
_entry.id   AF-A0A9N9JKG6-F1
#
_cell.length_a   1.000
_cell.length_b   1.000
_cell.length_c   1.000
_cell.angle_alpha   90.00
_cell.angle_beta   90.00
_cell.angle_gamma   90.00
#
_symmetry.space_group_name_H-M   'P 1'
#
loop_
_entity.id
_entity.type
_entity.pdbx_description
1 polymer ?
#
loop_
_entity_poly.entity_id
_entity_poly.type
_entity_poly.pdbx_seq_one_letter_code
_entity_poly.pdbx_strand_id
1 'polypeptide(L)'
;QPVEIMSFSYDDKRNLHMDDRELKYYYPPDLENCDLSRGYEKFIQREDGSGPTPIHSLLDALAHAKMLSQDKNLTRVDLVSWRGIFTKILCTPYNRNEPWELGATLWNVSSEEHETEYTKENAEGATPRHKLMIYWGYKFENLCTINKPASQVNSVEDPELLSRKTSVVNTN
;
A
#
# COMPACT_ATOMS: atom_id res chain seq x y z
N GLN A 1 -19.43 9.00 -8.70
CA GLN A 1 -18.18 9.69 -8.33
C GLN A 1 -17.62 9.01 -7.09
N PRO A 2 -16.30 8.71 -7.00
CA PRO A 2 -15.72 8.10 -5.81
C PRO A 2 -15.76 9.05 -4.61
N VAL A 3 -16.03 8.51 -3.43
CA VAL A 3 -16.11 9.24 -2.16
C VAL A 3 -15.36 8.43 -1.10
N GLU A 4 -14.52 9.09 -0.32
CA GLU A 4 -13.86 8.46 0.83
C GLU A 4 -14.85 8.38 2.00
N ILE A 5 -14.96 7.20 2.61
CA ILE A 5 -15.89 6.94 3.73
C ILE A 5 -15.16 6.59 5.03
N MET A 6 -13.92 6.11 4.94
CA MET A 6 -13.08 5.66 6.05
C MET A 6 -11.65 5.45 5.54
N SER A 7 -10.68 5.58 6.43
CA SER A 7 -9.27 5.21 6.22
C SER A 7 -8.76 4.35 7.39
N PHE A 8 -7.69 3.60 7.16
CA PHE A 8 -6.97 2.87 8.21
C PHE A 8 -5.50 2.78 7.84
N SER A 9 -4.67 2.49 8.83
CA SER A 9 -3.22 2.47 8.72
C SER A 9 -2.65 1.16 9.27
N TYR A 10 -1.51 0.71 8.74
CA TYR A 10 -0.68 -0.33 9.35
C TYR A 10 0.62 0.31 9.83
N ASP A 11 0.93 0.18 11.12
CA ASP A 11 2.19 0.70 11.66
C ASP A 11 3.42 -0.13 11.22
N ASP A 12 4.60 0.30 11.66
CA ASP A 12 5.89 -0.33 11.39
C ASP A 12 6.01 -1.81 11.80
N LYS A 13 5.08 -2.27 12.65
CA LYS A 13 4.94 -3.64 13.16
C LYS A 13 3.71 -4.36 12.59
N ARG A 14 3.07 -3.81 11.56
CA ARG A 14 1.85 -4.32 10.91
C ARG A 14 0.61 -4.34 11.81
N ASN A 15 0.56 -3.55 12.87
CA ASN A 15 -0.69 -3.44 13.63
C ASN A 15 -1.67 -2.53 12.89
N LEU A 16 -2.91 -3.00 12.79
CA LEU A 16 -4.00 -2.26 12.16
C LEU A 16 -4.52 -1.16 13.11
N HIS A 17 -4.61 0.06 12.60
CA HIS A 17 -5.17 1.22 13.30
C HIS A 17 -6.27 1.86 12.44
N MET A 18 -7.44 2.13 13.04
CA MET A 18 -8.60 2.73 12.34
C MET A 18 -8.48 4.26 12.26
N ASP A 19 -7.34 4.75 11.78
CA ASP A 19 -7.01 6.16 11.58
C ASP A 19 -6.00 6.35 10.44
N ASP A 20 -5.61 7.60 10.20
CA ASP A 20 -4.72 8.06 9.15
C ASP A 20 -3.29 8.35 9.65
N ARG A 21 -2.85 7.71 10.75
CA ARG A 21 -1.54 8.03 11.36
C ARG A 21 -0.34 7.79 10.44
N GLU A 22 -0.48 6.89 9.46
CA GLU A 22 0.58 6.60 8.47
C GLU A 22 0.43 7.43 7.19
N LEU A 23 -0.51 8.38 7.15
CA LEU A 23 -0.65 9.32 6.06
C LEU A 23 0.60 10.18 5.94
N LYS A 24 1.21 10.17 4.75
CA LYS A 24 2.35 11.01 4.44
C LYS A 24 1.97 12.11 3.46
N TYR A 25 2.68 13.22 3.58
CA TYR A 25 2.50 14.40 2.75
C TYR A 25 3.59 14.46 1.70
N TYR A 26 3.19 14.77 0.47
CA TYR A 26 4.15 14.95 -0.61
C TYR A 26 5.08 16.14 -0.32
N TYR A 27 6.37 15.91 -0.50
CA TYR A 27 7.39 16.95 -0.53
C TYR A 27 8.45 16.55 -1.56
N PRO A 28 8.76 17.41 -2.56
CA PRO A 28 9.62 17.03 -3.67
C PRO A 28 10.99 16.51 -3.19
N PRO A 29 11.51 15.45 -3.82
CA PRO A 29 12.84 14.95 -3.49
C PRO A 29 13.89 15.93 -3.99
N ASP A 30 15.02 15.98 -3.29
CA ASP A 30 16.24 16.54 -3.84
C ASP A 30 16.81 15.55 -4.87
N LEU A 31 16.71 15.92 -6.15
CA LEU A 31 17.19 15.09 -7.25
C LEU A 31 18.71 15.09 -7.35
N GLU A 32 19.39 16.05 -6.72
CA GLU A 32 20.84 16.07 -6.66
C GLU A 32 21.32 15.00 -5.68
N ASN A 33 22.12 14.05 -6.19
CA ASN A 33 22.65 12.91 -5.43
C ASN A 33 21.55 11.96 -4.90
N CYS A 34 20.49 11.76 -5.68
CA CYS A 34 19.46 10.76 -5.39
C CYS A 34 19.90 9.35 -5.82
N ASP A 35 20.40 8.55 -4.86
CA ASP A 35 20.66 7.12 -5.07
C ASP A 35 19.52 6.28 -4.50
N LEU A 36 18.72 5.68 -5.38
CA LEU A 36 17.60 4.82 -5.02
C LEU A 36 18.05 3.46 -4.45
N SER A 37 19.31 3.06 -4.61
CA SER A 37 19.85 1.81 -4.07
C SER A 37 20.35 1.96 -2.63
N ARG A 38 20.49 3.19 -2.14
CA ARG A 38 21.08 3.48 -0.82
C ARG A 38 20.17 3.00 0.31
N GLY A 39 20.68 2.10 1.15
CA GLY A 39 19.98 1.55 2.30
C GLY A 39 19.21 0.26 2.01
N TYR A 40 19.36 -0.31 0.81
CA TYR A 40 18.76 -1.59 0.44
C TYR A 40 19.17 -2.73 1.38
N GLU A 41 20.39 -2.71 1.90
CA GLU A 41 20.90 -3.69 2.85
C GLU A 41 20.18 -3.70 4.20
N LYS A 42 19.43 -2.64 4.52
CA LYS A 42 18.61 -2.50 5.74
C LYS A 42 17.12 -2.55 5.44
N PHE A 43 16.72 -2.85 4.20
CA PHE A 43 15.33 -2.86 3.78
C PHE A 43 14.52 -3.87 4.61
N ILE A 44 13.48 -3.37 5.29
CA ILE A 44 12.54 -4.22 6.01
C ILE A 44 11.35 -4.46 5.08
N GLN A 45 11.31 -5.66 4.52
CA GLN A 45 10.24 -6.09 3.63
C GLN A 45 9.23 -6.94 4.39
N ARG A 46 7.94 -6.72 4.13
CA ARG A 46 6.89 -7.66 4.56
C ARG A 46 7.24 -9.06 4.08
N GLU A 47 7.15 -10.04 4.96
CA GLU A 47 7.36 -11.43 4.60
C GLU A 47 6.40 -11.82 3.46
N ASP A 48 7.00 -12.15 2.33
CA ASP A 48 6.42 -12.58 1.07
C ASP A 48 5.58 -13.86 1.23
N GLY A 49 5.79 -14.63 2.29
CA GLY A 49 4.97 -15.80 2.65
C GLY A 49 3.60 -15.51 3.27
N SER A 50 3.23 -14.24 3.49
CA SER A 50 1.90 -13.88 4.05
C SER A 50 0.77 -13.94 3.01
N GLY A 51 1.09 -14.13 1.73
CA GLY A 51 0.12 -14.20 0.65
C GLY A 51 -0.63 -12.89 0.39
N PRO A 52 -1.72 -12.95 -0.39
CA PRO A 52 -2.61 -11.82 -0.63
C PRO A 52 -3.11 -11.23 0.68
N THR A 53 -3.24 -9.90 0.74
CA THR A 53 -3.73 -9.24 1.96
C THR A 53 -5.19 -9.65 2.23
N PRO A 54 -5.48 -10.27 3.40
CA PRO A 54 -6.83 -10.72 3.69
C PRO A 54 -7.84 -9.58 3.63
N ILE A 55 -9.08 -9.88 3.25
CA ILE A 55 -10.15 -8.87 3.16
C ILE A 55 -10.57 -8.31 4.52
N HIS A 56 -10.18 -8.95 5.63
CA HIS A 56 -10.60 -8.62 6.99
C HIS A 56 -10.47 -7.14 7.34
N SER A 57 -9.34 -6.50 7.04
CA SER A 57 -9.15 -5.08 7.39
C SER A 57 -10.09 -4.15 6.63
N LEU A 58 -10.48 -4.47 5.40
CA LEU A 58 -11.52 -3.72 4.68
C LEU A 58 -12.91 -3.93 5.29
N LEU A 59 -13.22 -5.16 5.74
CA LEU A 59 -14.49 -5.45 6.41
C LEU A 59 -14.57 -4.76 7.77
N ASP A 60 -13.48 -4.77 8.55
CA ASP A 60 -13.40 -4.08 9.84
C ASP A 60 -13.54 -2.57 9.66
N ALA A 61 -12.88 -1.99 8.66
CA ALA A 61 -13.04 -0.58 8.32
C ALA A 61 -14.47 -0.23 7.90
N LEU A 62 -15.12 -1.07 7.10
CA LEU A 62 -16.52 -0.89 6.71
C LEU A 62 -17.48 -1.02 7.91
N ALA A 63 -17.24 -1.97 8.81
CA ALA A 63 -18.00 -2.14 10.03
C ALA A 63 -17.87 -0.92 10.96
N HIS A 64 -16.64 -0.40 11.10
CA HIS A 64 -16.36 0.81 11.86
C HIS A 64 -17.04 2.04 11.24
N ALA A 65 -16.97 2.20 9.91
CA ALA A 65 -17.65 3.28 9.19
C ALA A 65 -19.17 3.23 9.39
N LYS A 66 -19.78 2.03 9.36
CA LYS A 66 -21.21 1.84 9.64
C LYS A 66 -21.61 2.21 11.06
N MET A 67 -20.72 2.01 12.03
CA MET A 67 -20.96 2.38 13.43
C MET A 67 -20.91 3.91 13.63
N LEU A 68 -20.00 4.60 12.93
CA LEU A 68 -19.83 6.05 13.05
C LEU A 68 -20.81 6.86 12.17
N SER A 69 -21.20 6.34 11.01
CA SER A 69 -22.00 7.09 10.05
C SER A 69 -23.46 7.22 10.47
N GLN A 70 -23.96 8.46 10.50
CA GLN A 70 -25.40 8.72 10.61
C GLN A 70 -26.14 8.48 9.29
N ASP A 71 -25.45 8.58 8.15
CA ASP A 71 -26.01 8.29 6.83
C ASP A 71 -25.71 6.83 6.43
N LYS A 72 -26.75 5.99 6.54
CA LYS A 72 -26.67 4.58 6.16
C LYS A 72 -26.48 4.38 4.66
N ASN A 73 -26.86 5.34 3.81
CA ASN A 73 -26.71 5.20 2.37
C ASN A 73 -25.24 5.27 1.95
N LEU A 74 -24.41 6.05 2.66
CA LEU A 74 -22.98 6.18 2.37
C LEU A 74 -22.22 4.86 2.53
N THR A 75 -22.70 3.99 3.41
CA THR A 75 -22.07 2.69 3.75
C THR A 75 -22.79 1.49 3.14
N ARG A 76 -23.80 1.75 2.30
CA ARG A 76 -24.51 0.71 1.54
C ARG A 76 -23.66 0.34 0.34
N VAL A 77 -23.13 -0.89 0.36
CA VAL A 77 -22.25 -1.42 -0.67
C VAL A 77 -22.78 -2.77 -1.15
N ASP A 78 -22.67 -2.99 -2.46
CA ASP A 78 -23.04 -4.27 -3.09
C ASP A 78 -21.85 -5.22 -3.22
N LEU A 79 -20.62 -4.70 -3.20
CA LEU A 79 -19.37 -5.48 -3.30
C LEU A 79 -18.25 -4.80 -2.52
N VAL A 80 -17.49 -5.59 -1.77
CA VAL A 80 -16.29 -5.15 -1.04
C VAL A 80 -15.06 -5.86 -1.59
N SER A 81 -14.07 -5.11 -2.05
CA SER A 81 -12.82 -5.67 -2.54
C SER A 81 -11.69 -4.68 -2.51
N TRP A 82 -10.45 -5.16 -2.64
CA TRP A 82 -9.29 -4.31 -2.85
C TRP A 82 -9.32 -3.66 -4.23
N ARG A 83 -8.86 -2.42 -4.32
CA ARG A 83 -8.72 -1.71 -5.61
C ARG A 83 -7.94 -2.53 -6.64
N GLY A 84 -6.89 -3.23 -6.21
CA GLY A 84 -6.04 -4.06 -7.09
C GLY A 84 -6.83 -5.10 -7.87
N ILE A 85 -7.86 -5.69 -7.29
CA ILE A 85 -8.73 -6.68 -7.94
C ILE A 85 -9.52 -6.03 -9.07
N PHE A 86 -10.13 -4.87 -8.83
CA PHE A 86 -10.82 -4.13 -9.90
C PHE A 86 -9.87 -3.72 -11.03
N THR A 87 -8.63 -3.32 -10.72
CA THR A 87 -7.62 -3.04 -11.75
C THR A 87 -7.35 -4.27 -12.62
N LYS A 88 -7.17 -5.47 -12.03
CA LYS A 88 -6.97 -6.71 -12.80
C LYS A 88 -8.14 -7.00 -13.72
N ILE A 89 -9.37 -6.88 -13.22
CA ILE A 89 -10.59 -7.07 -14.04
C ILE A 89 -10.62 -6.07 -15.19
N LEU A 90 -10.44 -4.77 -14.92
CA LEU A 90 -10.46 -3.72 -15.95
C LEU A 90 -9.35 -3.89 -17.00
N CYS A 91 -8.18 -4.33 -16.59
CA CYS A 91 -7.02 -4.52 -17.47
C CYS A 91 -6.97 -5.89 -18.16
N THR A 92 -7.86 -6.83 -17.81
CA THR A 92 -7.88 -8.21 -18.36
C THR A 92 -7.85 -8.27 -19.90
N PRO A 93 -8.56 -7.41 -20.66
CA PRO A 93 -8.49 -7.46 -22.13
C PRO A 93 -7.10 -7.21 -22.71
N TYR A 94 -6.23 -6.50 -21.96
CA TYR A 94 -4.90 -6.06 -22.40
C TYR A 94 -3.76 -6.82 -21.73
N ASN A 95 -3.98 -7.39 -20.54
CA ASN A 95 -2.98 -8.16 -19.82
C ASN A 95 -3.20 -9.67 -20.03
N ARG A 96 -2.55 -10.24 -21.04
CA ARG A 96 -2.74 -11.64 -21.46
C ARG A 96 -1.74 -12.63 -20.85
N ASN A 97 -0.70 -12.12 -20.17
CA ASN A 97 0.44 -12.93 -19.73
C ASN A 97 0.47 -13.13 -18.21
N GLU A 98 -0.40 -12.44 -17.46
CA GLU A 98 -0.47 -12.53 -16.01
C GLU A 98 -1.84 -13.11 -15.61
N PRO A 99 -1.92 -14.41 -15.32
CA PRO A 99 -3.14 -15.01 -14.81
C PRO A 99 -3.48 -14.45 -13.42
N TRP A 100 -4.76 -14.49 -13.08
CA TRP A 100 -5.26 -14.12 -11.76
C TRP A 100 -6.41 -15.04 -11.36
N GLU A 101 -6.55 -15.28 -10.06
CA GLU A 101 -7.65 -16.03 -9.47
C GLU A 101 -8.29 -15.21 -8.35
N LEU A 102 -9.63 -15.20 -8.29
CA LEU A 102 -10.39 -14.47 -7.29
C LEU A 102 -11.32 -15.43 -6.54
N GLY A 103 -11.25 -15.41 -5.21
CA GLY A 103 -12.26 -15.98 -4.33
C GLY A 103 -13.39 -14.97 -4.13
N ALA A 104 -14.64 -15.40 -4.29
CA ALA A 104 -15.81 -14.56 -4.04
C ALA A 104 -16.75 -15.23 -3.04
N THR A 105 -17.12 -14.50 -1.98
CA THR A 105 -18.02 -14.99 -0.94
C THR A 105 -19.29 -14.13 -0.92
N LEU A 106 -20.44 -14.76 -1.13
CA LEU A 106 -21.73 -14.07 -1.16
C LEU A 106 -22.17 -13.58 0.23
N TRP A 107 -21.84 -14.32 1.29
CA TRP A 107 -22.10 -13.91 2.67
C TRP A 107 -21.09 -12.81 3.05
N ASN A 108 -21.52 -11.54 3.05
CA ASN A 108 -20.74 -10.30 3.12
C ASN A 108 -20.25 -9.71 1.78
N VAL A 109 -20.68 -10.27 0.64
CA VAL A 109 -20.34 -9.88 -0.74
C VAL A 109 -18.92 -9.30 -0.87
N SER A 110 -17.94 -10.14 -0.57
CA SER A 110 -16.53 -9.79 -0.66
C SER A 110 -15.82 -10.60 -1.73
N SER A 111 -14.83 -9.99 -2.36
CA SER A 111 -13.88 -10.70 -3.23
C SER A 111 -12.45 -10.47 -2.77
N GLU A 112 -11.70 -11.56 -2.71
CA GLU A 112 -10.29 -11.59 -2.36
C GLU A 112 -9.48 -12.26 -3.47
N GLU A 113 -8.21 -11.89 -3.53
CA GLU A 113 -7.30 -12.47 -4.51
C GLU A 113 -6.71 -13.75 -3.95
N HIS A 114 -6.64 -14.78 -4.78
CA HIS A 114 -5.89 -15.98 -4.48
C HIS A 114 -4.53 -15.94 -5.15
N GLU A 115 -3.52 -16.41 -4.42
CA GLU A 115 -2.20 -16.54 -4.97
C GLU A 115 -2.15 -17.68 -6.00
N THR A 116 -1.77 -17.35 -7.22
CA THR A 116 -1.61 -18.33 -8.31
C THR A 116 -0.23 -19.00 -8.24
N GLU A 117 -0.08 -20.18 -8.83
CA GLU A 117 1.24 -20.82 -8.99
C GLU A 117 2.21 -19.91 -9.77
N TYR A 118 1.72 -19.26 -10.83
CA TYR A 118 2.49 -18.28 -11.61
C TYR A 118 3.07 -17.14 -10.77
N THR A 119 2.27 -16.58 -9.86
CA THR A 119 2.74 -15.49 -8.97
C THR A 119 3.79 -15.98 -7.97
N LYS A 120 3.66 -17.21 -7.47
CA LYS A 120 4.64 -17.82 -6.56
C LYS A 120 5.96 -18.06 -7.28
N GLU A 121 5.93 -18.70 -8.44
CA GLU A 121 7.12 -18.98 -9.25
C GLU A 121 7.87 -17.71 -9.64
N ASN A 122 7.15 -16.65 -10.00
CA ASN A 122 7.75 -15.35 -10.31
C ASN A 122 8.41 -14.69 -9.09
N ALA A 123 7.80 -14.81 -7.91
CA ALA A 123 8.39 -14.28 -6.67
C ALA A 123 9.65 -15.05 -6.28
N GLU A 124 9.61 -16.38 -6.35
CA GLU A 124 10.75 -17.26 -6.08
C GLU A 124 11.90 -17.07 -7.10
N GLY A 125 11.55 -16.89 -8.38
CA GLY A 125 12.48 -16.65 -9.48
C GLY A 125 13.02 -15.21 -9.57
N ALA A 126 12.64 -14.33 -8.64
CA ALA A 126 13.01 -12.92 -8.70
C ALA A 126 14.54 -12.71 -8.56
N THR A 127 15.15 -12.21 -9.63
CA THR A 127 16.59 -11.89 -9.65
C THR A 127 16.94 -10.82 -8.60
N PRO A 128 18.21 -10.75 -8.14
CA PRO A 128 18.64 -9.69 -7.22
C PRO A 128 18.37 -8.27 -7.75
N ARG A 129 18.49 -8.07 -9.06
CA ARG A 129 18.12 -6.79 -9.71
C ARG A 129 16.63 -6.51 -9.61
N HIS A 130 15.78 -7.53 -9.77
CA HIS A 130 14.33 -7.38 -9.62
C HIS A 130 13.97 -6.91 -8.20
N LYS A 131 14.54 -7.55 -7.18
CA LYS A 131 14.32 -7.17 -5.77
C LYS A 131 14.79 -5.73 -5.49
N LEU A 132 15.92 -5.33 -6.08
CA LEU A 132 16.41 -3.96 -6.00
C LEU A 132 15.47 -2.96 -6.69
N MET A 133 14.88 -3.31 -7.84
CA MET A 133 13.90 -2.45 -8.53
C MET A 133 12.59 -2.29 -7.74
N ILE A 134 12.15 -3.33 -7.02
CA ILE A 134 11.02 -3.23 -6.07
C ILE A 134 11.37 -2.20 -4.98
N TYR A 135 12.56 -2.32 -4.39
CA TYR A 135 13.03 -1.38 -3.37
C TYR A 135 13.07 0.07 -3.85
N TRP A 136 13.48 0.31 -5.10
CA TRP A 136 13.54 1.65 -5.66
C TRP A 136 12.20 2.40 -5.61
N GLY A 137 11.07 1.70 -5.75
CA GLY A 137 9.74 2.28 -5.57
C GLY A 137 9.54 2.83 -4.16
N TYR A 138 9.75 2.00 -3.15
CA TYR A 138 9.61 2.40 -1.75
C TYR A 138 10.64 3.46 -1.32
N LYS A 139 11.87 3.37 -1.83
CA LYS A 139 12.88 4.39 -1.56
C LYS A 139 12.49 5.74 -2.18
N PHE A 140 11.93 5.73 -3.38
CA PHE A 140 11.42 6.94 -4.03
C PHE A 140 10.27 7.56 -3.22
N GLU A 141 9.30 6.76 -2.76
CA GLU A 141 8.22 7.24 -1.88
C GLU A 141 8.77 7.89 -0.60
N ASN A 142 9.74 7.24 0.04
CA ASN A 142 10.40 7.76 1.24
C ASN A 142 11.13 9.09 0.98
N LEU A 143 11.74 9.27 -0.20
CA LEU A 143 12.38 10.53 -0.58
C LEU A 143 11.39 11.63 -0.96
N CYS A 144 10.16 11.27 -1.36
CA CYS A 144 9.13 12.20 -1.82
C CYS A 144 8.09 12.55 -0.75
N THR A 145 8.24 12.06 0.47
CA THR A 145 7.20 12.20 1.50
C THR A 145 7.75 12.59 2.87
N ILE A 146 6.89 13.19 3.70
CA ILE A 146 7.14 13.61 5.09
C ILE A 146 5.89 13.35 5.95
N ASN A 147 6.03 13.31 7.27
CA ASN A 147 4.96 12.97 8.22
C ASN A 147 4.14 14.19 8.69
N LYS A 148 4.41 15.37 8.15
CA LYS A 148 3.69 16.61 8.45
C LYS A 148 3.31 17.35 7.17
N PRO A 149 2.25 18.16 7.17
CA PRO A 149 1.91 18.98 6.02
C PRO A 149 3.10 19.83 5.55
N ALA A 150 3.30 19.92 4.24
CA ALA A 150 4.40 20.67 3.64
C ALA A 150 4.42 22.16 4.07
N SER A 151 3.26 22.72 4.43
CA SER A 151 3.13 24.08 4.98
C SER A 151 3.80 24.28 6.35
N GLN A 152 4.13 23.20 7.07
CA GLN A 152 4.81 23.24 8.37
C GLN A 152 6.34 23.08 8.26
N VAL A 153 6.86 22.92 7.04
CA VAL A 153 8.29 22.86 6.77
C VAL A 153 8.81 24.28 6.57
N ASN A 154 9.60 24.77 7.53
CA ASN A 154 10.05 26.17 7.55
C ASN A 154 11.38 26.41 6.82
N SER A 155 12.14 25.36 6.51
CA SER A 155 13.46 25.45 5.88
C SER A 155 13.78 24.19 5.06
N VAL A 156 14.63 24.34 4.05
CA VAL A 156 15.22 23.21 3.31
C VAL A 156 16.16 22.35 4.17
N GLU A 157 16.62 22.91 5.30
CA GLU A 157 17.46 22.23 6.29
C GLU A 157 16.62 21.52 7.37
N ASP A 158 15.31 21.36 7.17
CA ASP A 158 14.45 20.65 8.11
C ASP A 158 15.01 19.23 8.38
N PRO A 159 15.21 18.86 9.65
CA PRO A 159 15.79 17.56 10.01
C PRO A 159 15.06 16.38 9.38
N GLU A 160 13.73 16.49 9.22
CA GLU A 160 12.93 15.45 8.59
C GLU A 160 13.31 15.28 7.12
N LEU A 161 13.44 16.37 6.37
CA LEU A 161 13.82 16.34 4.96
C LEU A 161 15.19 15.69 4.74
N LEU A 162 16.15 16.03 5.60
CA LEU A 162 17.52 15.51 5.56
C LEU A 162 17.54 14.02 5.93
N SER A 163 16.72 13.60 6.89
CA SER A 163 16.66 12.22 7.36
C SER A 163 16.20 11.23 6.29
N ARG A 164 15.38 11.66 5.30
CA ARG A 164 14.84 10.79 4.22
C ARG A 164 15.93 10.06 3.43
N LYS A 165 17.10 10.68 3.26
CA LYS A 165 18.22 10.05 2.54
C LYS A 165 18.75 8.81 3.28
N THR A 166 18.71 8.84 4.62
CA THR A 166 19.30 7.81 5.49
C THR A 166 18.28 6.93 6.22
N SER A 167 16.99 7.29 6.20
CA SER A 167 15.95 6.51 6.86
C SER A 167 15.86 5.10 6.29
N VAL A 168 15.62 4.15 7.18
CA VAL A 168 15.32 2.77 6.82
C VAL A 168 13.95 2.74 6.17
N VAL A 169 13.87 2.07 5.03
CA VAL A 169 12.60 1.81 4.36
C VAL A 169 11.99 0.56 4.99
N ASN A 170 10.78 0.71 5.52
CA ASN A 170 10.00 -0.38 6.12
C ASN A 170 8.66 -0.48 5.39
N THR A 171 8.31 -1.69 4.98
CA THR A 171 7.08 -2.01 4.23
C THR A 171 6.24 -3.08 4.91
N ASN A 172 6.57 -3.39 6.17
CA ASN A 172 5.58 -3.96 7.07
C ASN A 172 4.32 -3.09 7.02
#